data_AF-A0A259MLK8-F1
#
_entry.id   AF-A0A259MLK8-F1
#
_cell.length_a   1.000
_cell.length_b   1.000
_cell.length_c   1.000
_cell.angle_alpha   90.00
_cell.angle_beta   90.00
_cell.angle_gamma   90.00
#
_symmetry.space_group_name_H-M   'P 1'
#
loop_
_entity.id
_entity.type
_entity.pdbx_description
1 polymer ?
#
loop_
_entity_poly.entity_id
_entity_poly.type
_entity_poly.pdbx_seq_one_letter_code
_entity_poly.pdbx_strand_id
1 'polypeptide(L)'
;MAFDLADRGIYGFSTTENLRFADVDANGHINNGAFLELLENVRVAYLRQIVRTGLPRFRLVVGRIEADFKRQMFYPGTAVACCRLVEAHDRKCVVGQGLFDGEGNCTAVQKVIMVSLNEETHRATPFDPVVRAMLDRLAASKDGLDP
;
A
#
# COMPACT_ATOMS: atom_id res chain seq x y z
N MET A 1 -17.62 -3.65 1.82
CA MET A 1 -17.79 -3.01 0.50
C MET A 1 -16.50 -3.20 -0.27
N ALA A 2 -16.54 -3.54 -1.55
CA ALA A 2 -15.33 -3.61 -2.35
C ALA A 2 -14.95 -2.17 -2.78
N PHE A 3 -13.78 -1.69 -2.34
CA PHE A 3 -13.26 -0.40 -2.79
C PHE A 3 -12.81 -0.50 -4.25
N ASP A 4 -13.15 0.50 -5.07
CA ASP A 4 -12.49 0.70 -6.36
C ASP A 4 -11.13 1.36 -6.13
N LEU A 5 -10.06 0.58 -6.23
CA LEU A 5 -8.71 1.07 -5.97
C LEU A 5 -8.23 2.10 -7.00
N ALA A 6 -8.92 2.23 -8.15
CA ALA A 6 -8.62 3.24 -9.14
C ALA A 6 -9.21 4.62 -8.79
N ASP A 7 -10.16 4.70 -7.85
CA ASP A 7 -10.70 5.96 -7.37
C ASP A 7 -9.72 6.61 -6.38
N ARG A 8 -9.14 7.76 -6.74
CA ARG A 8 -8.22 8.49 -5.87
C ARG A 8 -8.92 8.99 -4.58
N GLY A 9 -10.23 9.21 -4.61
CA GLY A 9 -11.00 9.78 -3.50
C GLY A 9 -11.10 8.88 -2.26
N ILE A 10 -10.77 7.59 -2.38
CA ILE A 10 -10.81 6.66 -1.24
C ILE A 10 -9.54 6.68 -0.38
N TYR A 11 -8.54 7.49 -0.73
CA TYR A 11 -7.22 7.48 -0.08
C TYR A 11 -6.97 8.80 0.66
N GLY A 12 -6.81 8.71 1.98
CA GLY A 12 -6.38 9.83 2.84
C GLY A 12 -4.87 9.97 2.93
N PHE A 13 -4.12 8.93 2.52
CA PHE A 13 -2.66 8.91 2.58
C PHE A 13 -2.03 8.69 1.20
N SER A 14 -1.02 9.51 0.88
CA SER A 14 -0.24 9.40 -0.34
C SER A 14 1.18 9.93 -0.20
N THR A 15 2.09 9.46 -1.05
CA THR A 15 3.41 10.03 -1.28
C THR A 15 3.58 10.38 -2.75
N THR A 16 4.48 11.34 -3.04
CA THR A 16 4.91 11.65 -4.40
C THR A 16 6.25 10.97 -4.64
N GLU A 17 6.33 10.19 -5.70
CA GLU A 17 7.52 9.44 -6.10
C GLU A 17 8.10 10.00 -7.40
N ASN A 18 9.42 10.10 -7.47
CA ASN A 18 10.11 10.47 -8.71
C ASN A 18 10.34 9.24 -9.57
N LEU A 19 10.01 9.31 -10.85
CA LEU A 19 10.39 8.29 -11.82
C LEU A 19 11.89 8.46 -12.13
N ARG A 20 12.66 7.39 -11.97
CA ARG A 20 14.10 7.40 -12.20
C ARG A 20 14.40 6.89 -13.60
N PHE A 21 15.48 7.37 -14.23
CA PHE A 21 15.94 6.79 -15.49
C PHE A 21 16.23 5.28 -15.35
N ALA A 22 16.71 4.85 -14.18
CA ALA A 22 16.95 3.44 -13.85
C ALA A 22 15.67 2.58 -13.79
N ASP A 23 14.50 3.21 -13.68
CA ASP A 23 13.21 2.50 -13.67
C ASP A 23 12.74 2.15 -15.10
N VAL A 24 13.39 2.68 -16.15
CA VAL A 24 13.05 2.42 -17.57
C VAL A 24 13.59 1.08 -18.02
N ASP A 25 12.75 0.24 -18.64
CA ASP A 25 13.18 -1.02 -19.25
C ASP A 25 13.43 -0.92 -20.76
N ALA A 26 13.78 -2.05 -21.38
CA ALA A 26 14.12 -2.14 -22.81
C ALA A 26 12.98 -1.71 -23.76
N ASN A 27 11.73 -1.64 -23.28
CA ASN A 27 10.60 -1.17 -24.07
C ASN A 27 10.42 0.37 -24.00
N GLY A 28 11.29 1.07 -23.25
CA GLY A 28 11.31 2.53 -23.17
C GLY A 28 10.28 3.13 -22.21
N HIS A 29 9.59 2.32 -21.43
CA HIS A 29 8.66 2.75 -20.38
C HIS A 29 9.12 2.26 -19.00
N ILE A 30 8.49 2.79 -17.95
CA ILE A 30 8.76 2.37 -16.58
C ILE A 30 8.42 0.88 -16.42
N ASN A 31 9.35 0.13 -15.84
CA ASN A 31 9.25 -1.30 -15.63
C ASN A 31 8.19 -1.65 -14.58
N ASN A 32 7.49 -2.77 -14.76
CA ASN A 32 6.48 -3.22 -13.79
C ASN A 32 7.05 -3.46 -12.38
N GLY A 33 8.31 -3.85 -12.24
CA GLY A 33 8.99 -3.99 -10.94
C GLY A 33 9.12 -2.64 -10.24
N ALA A 34 9.46 -1.58 -10.98
CA ALA A 34 9.52 -0.22 -10.42
C ALA A 34 8.15 0.26 -9.92
N PHE A 35 7.04 -0.06 -10.61
CA PHE A 35 5.69 0.23 -10.09
C PHE A 35 5.47 -0.39 -8.70
N LEU A 36 5.91 -1.64 -8.48
CA LEU A 36 5.79 -2.31 -7.19
C LEU A 36 6.64 -1.64 -6.11
N GLU A 37 7.83 -1.14 -6.45
CA GLU A 37 8.71 -0.40 -5.53
C GLU A 37 8.11 0.96 -5.14
N LEU A 38 7.57 1.71 -6.11
CA LEU A 38 6.91 3.00 -5.85
C LEU A 38 5.71 2.80 -4.90
N LEU A 39 4.94 1.73 -5.10
CA LEU A 39 3.85 1.37 -4.22
C LEU A 39 4.34 0.81 -2.86
N GLU A 40 5.48 0.13 -2.80
CA GLU A 40 6.08 -0.25 -1.53
C GLU A 40 6.45 0.96 -0.67
N ASN A 41 7.02 2.01 -1.27
CA ASN A 41 7.40 3.23 -0.55
C ASN A 41 6.21 3.83 0.21
N VAL A 42 5.07 4.05 -0.47
CA VAL A 42 3.87 4.58 0.19
C VAL A 42 3.34 3.62 1.26
N ARG A 43 3.39 2.29 1.04
CA ARG A 43 2.92 1.30 2.02
C ARG A 43 3.75 1.35 3.30
N VAL A 44 5.07 1.41 3.18
CA VAL A 44 5.97 1.52 4.33
C VAL A 44 5.75 2.84 5.06
N ALA A 45 5.59 3.95 4.33
CA ALA A 45 5.29 5.25 4.93
C ALA A 45 3.95 5.25 5.69
N TYR A 46 2.90 4.67 5.10
CA TYR A 46 1.58 4.51 5.71
C TYR A 46 1.64 3.66 6.98
N LEU A 47 2.28 2.49 6.94
CA LEU A 47 2.44 1.63 8.12
C LEU A 47 3.22 2.31 9.24
N ARG A 48 4.25 3.10 8.90
CA ARG A 48 4.98 3.91 9.90
C ARG A 48 4.09 4.97 10.54
N GLN A 49 3.18 5.59 9.79
CA GLN A 49 2.20 6.52 10.35
C GLN A 49 1.26 5.82 11.33
N ILE A 50 0.77 4.62 11.01
CA ILE A 50 -0.06 3.83 11.92
C ILE A 50 0.70 3.50 13.22
N VAL A 51 1.96 3.04 13.13
CA VAL A 51 2.76 2.71 14.33
C VAL A 51 3.00 3.94 15.21
N ARG A 52 3.14 5.13 14.63
CA ARG A 52 3.32 6.40 15.37
C ARG A 52 2.10 6.81 16.21
N THR A 53 0.94 6.15 16.05
CA THR A 53 -0.24 6.39 16.88
C THR A 53 -0.13 5.79 18.31
N GLY A 54 1.00 5.16 18.64
CA GLY A 54 1.25 4.60 19.98
C GLY A 54 0.81 3.14 20.14
N LEU A 55 0.55 2.44 19.03
CA LEU A 55 0.23 1.01 19.07
C LEU A 55 1.41 0.17 19.60
N PRO A 56 1.12 -0.98 20.24
CA PRO A 56 2.13 -2.00 20.48
C PRO A 56 2.88 -2.34 19.19
N ARG A 57 4.18 -2.65 19.29
CA ARG A 57 4.98 -3.03 18.13
C ARG A 57 4.49 -4.37 17.58
N PHE A 58 4.26 -4.43 16.27
CA PHE A 58 3.94 -5.67 15.55
C PHE A 58 4.78 -5.74 14.27
N ARG A 59 5.06 -6.97 13.80
CA ARG A 59 5.82 -7.22 12.58
C ARG A 59 4.88 -7.69 11.48
N LEU A 60 5.01 -7.09 10.31
CA LEU A 60 4.29 -7.49 9.11
C LEU A 60 5.27 -7.97 8.04
N VAL A 61 4.88 -9.01 7.30
CA VAL A 61 5.57 -9.47 6.09
C VAL A 61 4.60 -9.58 4.94
N VAL A 62 5.06 -9.37 3.71
CA VAL A 62 4.24 -9.55 2.51
C VAL A 62 4.00 -11.05 2.29
N GLY A 63 2.73 -11.46 2.26
CA GLY A 63 2.33 -12.84 1.93
C GLY A 63 1.81 -13.00 0.49
N ARG A 64 1.26 -11.94 -0.10
CA ARG A 64 0.79 -11.91 -1.49
C ARG A 64 0.74 -10.47 -2.00
N ILE A 65 1.11 -10.30 -3.26
CA ILE A 65 0.87 -9.09 -4.04
C ILE A 65 0.03 -9.49 -5.25
N GLU A 66 -1.02 -8.72 -5.53
CA GLU A 66 -1.81 -8.77 -6.76
C GLU A 66 -1.84 -7.35 -7.32
N ALA A 67 -1.48 -7.17 -8.58
CA ALA A 67 -1.37 -5.86 -9.21
C ALA A 67 -1.93 -5.89 -10.63
N ASP A 68 -2.69 -4.85 -10.97
CA ASP A 68 -3.18 -4.59 -12.33
C ASP A 68 -2.49 -3.34 -12.86
N PHE A 69 -1.80 -3.46 -13.99
CA PHE A 69 -1.16 -2.34 -14.68
C PHE A 69 -2.11 -1.83 -15.77
N LYS A 70 -2.62 -0.61 -15.58
CA LYS A 70 -3.67 -0.01 -16.42
C LYS A 70 -3.11 0.93 -17.48
N ARG A 71 -1.99 1.60 -17.20
CA ARG A 71 -1.36 2.58 -18.11
C ARG A 71 0.15 2.60 -17.92
N GLN A 72 0.87 2.80 -19.02
CA GLN A 72 2.31 3.01 -19.01
C GLN A 72 2.67 4.40 -18.44
N MET A 73 3.85 4.48 -17.82
CA MET A 73 4.49 5.75 -17.45
C MET A 73 5.85 5.86 -18.14
N PHE A 74 6.36 7.08 -18.27
CA PHE A 74 7.60 7.38 -18.97
C PHE A 74 8.46 8.33 -18.13
N TYR A 75 9.78 8.17 -18.24
CA TYR A 75 10.73 9.11 -17.68
C TYR A 75 10.96 10.29 -18.66
N PRO A 76 11.16 11.53 -18.18
CA PRO A 76 11.08 11.98 -16.79
C PRO A 76 9.63 12.23 -16.33
N GLY A 77 9.39 12.13 -15.03
CA GLY A 77 8.09 12.42 -14.45
C GLY A 77 8.00 12.08 -12.97
N THR A 78 6.82 12.31 -12.40
CA THR A 78 6.46 11.90 -11.05
C THR A 78 5.20 11.05 -11.08
N ALA A 79 5.02 10.25 -10.03
CA ALA A 79 3.80 9.51 -9.78
C ALA A 79 3.33 9.78 -8.36
N VAL A 80 2.03 9.77 -8.13
CA VAL A 80 1.46 9.82 -6.78
C VAL A 80 1.01 8.43 -6.39
N ALA A 81 1.66 7.87 -5.38
CA ALA A 81 1.35 6.58 -4.81
C ALA A 81 0.42 6.78 -3.61
N CYS A 82 -0.68 6.03 -3.57
CA CYS A 82 -1.71 6.10 -2.55
C CYS A 82 -1.82 4.76 -1.81
N CYS A 83 -2.19 4.80 -0.53
CA CYS A 83 -2.28 3.61 0.30
C CYS A 83 -3.41 3.73 1.32
N ARG A 84 -4.14 2.63 1.53
CA ARG A 84 -5.11 2.50 2.62
C ARG A 84 -5.19 1.06 3.13
N LEU A 85 -5.76 0.89 4.31
CA LEU A 85 -6.22 -0.42 4.76
C LEU A 85 -7.60 -0.73 4.14
N VAL A 86 -7.79 -1.96 3.67
CA VAL A 86 -9.03 -2.42 3.01
C VAL A 86 -9.74 -3.43 3.88
N GLU A 87 -8.99 -4.36 4.47
CA GLU A 87 -9.52 -5.39 5.35
C GLU A 87 -8.50 -5.68 6.45
N ALA A 88 -9.01 -6.19 7.56
CA ALA A 88 -8.17 -6.74 8.60
C ALA A 88 -8.80 -8.04 9.11
N HIS A 89 -7.93 -8.96 9.52
CA HIS A 89 -8.24 -10.31 9.96
C HIS A 89 -7.39 -10.60 11.19
N ASP A 90 -7.59 -11.77 11.82
CA ASP A 90 -6.88 -12.15 13.04
C ASP A 90 -5.34 -12.14 12.90
N ARG A 91 -4.82 -12.71 11.80
CA ARG A 91 -3.37 -12.88 11.55
C ARG A 91 -2.82 -12.13 10.33
N LYS A 92 -3.65 -11.34 9.66
CA LYS A 92 -3.29 -10.65 8.42
C LYS A 92 -4.15 -9.42 8.19
N CYS A 93 -3.66 -8.47 7.42
CA CYS A 93 -4.45 -7.37 6.89
C CYS A 93 -4.23 -7.21 5.40
N VAL A 94 -5.17 -6.55 4.73
CA VAL A 94 -5.13 -6.28 3.30
C VAL A 94 -4.97 -4.78 3.11
N VAL A 95 -3.91 -4.41 2.42
CA VAL A 95 -3.61 -3.04 2.03
C VAL A 95 -4.01 -2.87 0.56
N GLY A 96 -4.77 -1.82 0.28
CA GLY A 96 -5.14 -1.41 -1.07
C GLY A 96 -4.34 -0.18 -1.46
N GLN A 97 -3.86 -0.16 -2.70
CA GLN A 97 -2.98 0.89 -3.20
C GLN A 97 -3.33 1.25 -4.64
N GLY A 98 -3.09 2.51 -4.97
CA GLY A 98 -3.27 3.04 -6.32
C GLY A 98 -2.08 3.92 -6.70
N LEU A 99 -1.65 3.85 -7.95
CA LEU A 99 -0.61 4.69 -8.52
C LEU A 99 -1.23 5.59 -9.59
N PHE A 100 -0.89 6.87 -9.55
CA PHE A 100 -1.43 7.88 -10.46
C PHE A 100 -0.29 8.64 -11.12
N ASP A 101 -0.40 8.92 -12.41
CA ASP A 101 0.59 9.76 -13.12
C ASP A 101 0.44 11.25 -12.77
N GLY A 102 1.33 12.09 -13.33
CA GLY A 102 1.30 13.55 -13.11
C GLY A 102 0.03 14.25 -13.62
N GLU A 103 -0.77 13.59 -14.46
CA GLU A 103 -2.08 14.08 -14.93
C GLU A 103 -3.24 13.57 -14.06
N GLY A 104 -2.97 12.67 -13.10
CA GLY A 104 -3.96 12.08 -12.21
C GLY A 104 -4.63 10.83 -12.76
N ASN A 105 -4.17 10.26 -13.88
CA ASN A 105 -4.72 9.00 -14.40
C ASN A 105 -4.23 7.83 -13.54
N CYS A 106 -5.11 6.88 -13.20
CA CYS A 106 -4.71 5.66 -12.51
C CYS A 106 -3.89 4.76 -13.46
N THR A 107 -2.62 4.51 -13.10
CA THR A 107 -1.67 3.73 -13.90
C THR A 107 -1.54 2.30 -13.40
N ALA A 108 -1.71 2.08 -12.10
CA ALA A 108 -1.78 0.74 -11.52
C ALA A 108 -2.60 0.72 -10.23
N VAL A 109 -3.12 -0.45 -9.89
CA VAL A 109 -3.70 -0.73 -8.57
C VAL A 109 -3.08 -1.99 -8.01
N GLN A 110 -2.99 -2.07 -6.68
CA GLN A 110 -2.37 -3.20 -6.00
C GLN A 110 -3.15 -3.56 -4.73
N LYS A 111 -3.36 -4.87 -4.52
CA LYS A 111 -3.76 -5.44 -3.23
C LYS A 111 -2.60 -6.22 -2.64
N VAL A 112 -2.29 -5.93 -1.38
CA VAL A 112 -1.19 -6.58 -0.66
C VAL A 112 -1.72 -7.22 0.60
N ILE A 113 -1.50 -8.52 0.74
CA ILE A 113 -1.76 -9.25 1.98
C ILE A 113 -0.52 -9.15 2.85
N MET A 114 -0.65 -8.46 3.98
CA MET A 114 0.38 -8.34 5.00
C MET A 114 0.07 -9.30 6.16
N VAL A 115 0.98 -10.21 6.46
CA VAL A 115 0.83 -11.24 7.48
C VAL A 115 1.52 -10.79 8.77
N SER A 116 0.82 -10.89 9.89
CA SER A 116 1.37 -10.69 11.22
C SER A 116 2.34 -11.82 11.57
N LEU A 117 3.58 -11.47 11.91
CA LEU A 117 4.64 -12.43 12.15
C LEU A 117 5.16 -12.32 13.59
N ASN A 118 5.29 -13.45 14.27
CA ASN A 118 6.04 -13.51 15.51
C ASN A 118 7.54 -13.41 15.19
N GLU A 119 8.23 -12.45 15.81
CA GLU A 119 9.62 -12.13 15.49
C GLU A 119 10.62 -13.22 15.88
N GLU A 120 10.33 -13.99 16.94
CA GLU A 120 11.23 -15.06 17.40
C GLU A 120 11.06 -16.35 16.60
N THR A 121 9.81 -16.73 16.33
CA THR A 121 9.48 -18.04 15.71
C THR A 121 9.35 -17.97 14.20
N HIS A 122 9.24 -16.77 13.62
CA HIS A 122 8.98 -16.53 12.20
C HIS A 122 7.68 -17.22 11.70
N ARG A 123 6.71 -17.43 12.59
CA ARG A 123 5.39 -18.00 12.26
C ARG A 123 4.31 -16.93 12.31
N ALA A 124 3.23 -17.15 11.57
CA ALA A 124 2.07 -16.28 11.60
C ALA A 124 1.43 -16.28 13.00
N THR A 125 1.14 -15.10 13.54
CA THR A 125 0.58 -14.93 14.89
C THR A 125 -0.63 -13.98 14.85
N PRO A 126 -1.62 -14.14 15.74
CA PRO A 126 -2.66 -13.14 15.91
C PRO A 126 -2.09 -11.75 16.19
N PHE A 127 -2.76 -10.70 15.73
CA PHE A 127 -2.48 -9.35 16.18
C PHE A 127 -2.84 -9.20 17.67
N ASP A 128 -2.14 -8.31 18.36
CA ASP A 128 -2.58 -7.83 19.66
C ASP A 128 -4.00 -7.22 19.54
N PRO A 129 -4.92 -7.44 20.51
CA PRO A 129 -6.29 -6.93 20.42
C PRO A 129 -6.38 -5.43 20.17
N VAL A 130 -5.48 -4.62 20.73
CA VAL A 130 -5.46 -3.16 20.53
C VAL A 130 -5.07 -2.82 19.09
N VAL A 131 -4.07 -3.52 18.56
CA VAL A 131 -3.67 -3.39 17.14
C VAL A 131 -4.81 -3.82 16.23
N ARG A 132 -5.43 -4.97 16.50
CA ARG A 132 -6.54 -5.49 15.70
C ARG A 132 -7.70 -4.50 15.63
N ALA A 133 -8.10 -3.92 16.77
CA ALA A 133 -9.18 -2.94 16.84
C ALA A 133 -8.86 -1.63 16.11
N MET A 134 -7.60 -1.20 16.11
CA MET A 134 -7.18 -0.03 15.33
C MET A 134 -7.21 -0.32 13.82
N LEU A 135 -6.73 -1.48 13.40
CA LEU A 135 -6.81 -1.92 12.01
C LEU A 135 -8.27 -2.00 11.52
N ASP A 136 -9.21 -2.45 12.36
CA ASP A 136 -10.63 -2.43 11.99
C ASP A 136 -11.17 -1.03 11.72
N ARG A 137 -10.86 -0.07 12.59
CA ARG A 137 -11.31 1.31 12.41
C ARG A 137 -10.73 1.94 11.15
N LEU A 138 -9.43 1.73 10.90
CA LEU A 138 -8.78 2.21 9.66
C LEU A 138 -9.37 1.57 8.40
N ALA A 139 -9.70 0.27 8.44
CA ALA A 139 -10.32 -0.39 7.29
C ALA A 139 -11.74 0.13 7.02
N ALA A 140 -12.48 0.44 8.08
CA ALA A 140 -13.84 0.97 8.01
C ALA A 140 -13.91 2.47 7.70
N SER A 141 -12.80 3.21 7.88
CA SER A 141 -12.82 4.65 7.66
C SER A 141 -13.00 5.03 6.21
N LYS A 142 -13.48 6.26 5.99
CA LYS A 142 -13.83 6.76 4.66
C LYS A 142 -12.63 6.71 3.71
N ASP A 143 -11.47 7.16 4.18
CA ASP A 143 -10.27 7.37 3.37
C ASP A 143 -9.07 6.50 3.80
N GLY A 144 -9.23 5.70 4.85
CA GLY A 144 -8.20 4.83 5.37
C GLY A 144 -7.09 5.52 6.17
N LEU A 145 -7.27 6.77 6.61
CA LEU A 145 -6.26 7.45 7.45
C LEU A 145 -6.78 7.82 8.84
N ASP A 146 -8.00 8.35 8.91
CA ASP A 146 -8.61 8.81 10.16
C ASP A 146 -9.68 7.80 10.64
N PRO A 147 -9.44 7.07 11.75
CA PRO A 147 -10.35 6.03 12.27
C PRO A 147 -11.67 6.56 12.86
#